data_AF-A0A959YY16-F1
#
_entry.id   AF-A0A959YY16-F1
#
_cell.length_a   1.000
_cell.length_b   1.000
_cell.length_c   1.000
_cell.angle_alpha   90.00
_cell.angle_beta   90.00
_cell.angle_gamma   90.00
#
_symmetry.space_group_name_H-M   'P 1'
#
loop_
_entity.id
_entity.type
_entity.pdbx_description
1 polymer ?
#
loop_
_entity_poly.entity_id
_entity_poly.type
_entity_poly.pdbx_seq_one_letter_code
_entity_poly.pdbx_strand_id
1 'polypeptide(L)' 'KEAILKASGVGIMEDLRSLRVDLPFHSARITHPEFMRMAAPGYHVMSLRAGPTHLISLAMPGPIQ' A
#
# COMPACT_ATOMS: atom_id res chain seq x y z
N LYS A 1 -0.52 -2.48 4.30
CA LYS A 1 -0.42 -1.05 4.65
C LYS A 1 1.03 -0.59 4.64
N GLU A 2 1.88 -1.15 5.50
CA GLU A 2 3.33 -0.90 5.51
C GLU A 2 4.01 -0.96 4.13
N ALA A 3 3.68 -1.96 3.31
CA ALA A 3 4.22 -2.06 1.96
C ALA A 3 3.91 -0.82 1.09
N ILE A 4 2.71 -0.23 1.23
CA ILE A 4 2.31 0.98 0.49
C ILE A 4 3.05 2.20 1.01
N LEU A 5 3.19 2.35 2.34
CA LEU A 5 3.97 3.45 2.93
C LEU A 5 5.40 3.43 2.39
N LYS A 6 6.04 2.26 2.43
CA LYS A 6 7.40 2.07 1.89
C LYS A 6 7.47 2.37 0.39
N ALA A 7 6.54 1.84 -0.40
CA ALA A 7 6.50 2.06 -1.84
C ALA A 7 6.25 3.53 -2.22
N SER A 8 5.51 4.26 -1.39
CA SER A 8 5.21 5.68 -1.62
C SER A 8 6.31 6.65 -1.21
N GLY A 9 7.33 6.20 -0.47
CA GLY A 9 8.44 7.06 -0.03
C GLY A 9 8.08 8.12 1.02
N VAL A 10 6.83 8.16 1.50
CA VAL A 10 6.34 9.17 2.46
C VAL A 10 6.79 8.94 3.90
N GLY A 11 7.40 7.79 4.22
CA GLY A 11 7.90 7.47 5.56
C GLY A 11 6.81 6.99 6.55
N ILE A 12 7.04 7.24 7.85
CA ILE A 12 6.08 6.92 8.91
C ILE A 12 4.99 7.99 8.89
N MET A 13 3.73 7.57 8.75
CA MET A 13 2.60 8.48 8.77
C MET A 13 1.67 8.12 9.94
N GLU A 14 1.39 9.09 10.80
CA GLU A 14 0.57 8.89 12.01
C GLU A 14 -0.88 8.51 11.68
N ASP A 15 -1.40 8.88 10.50
CA ASP A 15 -2.77 8.59 10.11
C ASP A 15 -2.94 7.47 9.07
N LEU A 16 -2.54 6.26 9.46
CA LEU A 16 -2.78 5.02 8.72
C LEU A 16 -4.27 4.63 8.57
N ARG A 17 -5.18 5.37 9.22
CA ARG A 17 -6.64 5.13 9.12
C ARG A 17 -7.17 5.55 7.76
N SER A 18 -6.54 6.55 7.14
CA SER A 18 -6.86 7.03 5.79
C SER A 18 -6.56 5.98 4.69
N LEU A 19 -5.70 5.00 4.97
CA LEU A 19 -5.32 3.98 4.01
C LEU A 19 -6.27 2.77 4.08
N ARG A 20 -7.25 2.73 3.18
CA ARG A 20 -8.14 1.57 2.98
C ARG A 20 -7.50 0.61 2.00
N VAL A 21 -7.52 -0.70 2.29
CA VAL A 21 -7.09 -1.75 1.36
C VAL A 21 -8.31 -2.61 1.12
N ASP A 22 -8.93 -2.47 -0.05
CA ASP A 22 -10.11 -3.26 -0.42
C ASP A 22 -9.66 -4.54 -1.15
N LEU A 23 -10.21 -5.70 -0.79
CA LEU A 23 -9.93 -7.01 -1.44
C LEU A 23 -11.04 -7.27 -2.48
N PRO A 24 -10.80 -7.94 -3.64
CA PRO A 24 -9.68 -8.84 -3.98
C PRO A 24 -8.57 -8.22 -4.84
N PHE A 25 -8.78 -7.02 -5.37
CA PHE A 25 -7.74 -6.21 -5.99
C PHE A 25 -7.32 -5.21 -4.93
N HIS A 26 -6.20 -5.47 -4.25
CA HIS A 26 -5.75 -4.67 -3.11
C HIS A 26 -5.39 -3.24 -3.56
N SER A 27 -6.40 -2.44 -3.86
CA SER A 27 -6.30 -1.06 -4.27
C SER A 27 -6.36 -0.22 -3.00
N ALA A 28 -5.32 0.57 -2.78
CA ALA A 28 -5.35 1.59 -1.75
C ALA A 28 -5.63 2.95 -2.38
N ARG A 29 -6.70 3.60 -1.91
CA ARG A 29 -7.01 4.99 -2.26
C ARG A 29 -6.45 5.90 -1.19
N ILE A 30 -5.55 6.78 -1.61
CA ILE A 30 -4.92 7.78 -0.74
C ILE A 30 -5.77 9.05 -0.80
N THR A 31 -6.27 9.51 0.34
CA THR A 31 -7.07 10.77 0.44
C THR A 31 -6.35 11.89 1.19
N HIS A 32 -5.12 11.65 1.66
CA HIS A 32 -4.36 12.65 2.41
C HIS A 32 -3.69 13.67 1.44
N PRO A 33 -3.88 14.99 1.60
CA PRO A 33 -3.43 15.98 0.63
C PRO A 33 -1.93 15.97 0.32
N GLU A 34 -1.07 15.81 1.35
CA GLU A 34 0.37 15.71 1.14
C GLU A 34 0.78 14.40 0.46
N PHE A 35 0.03 13.35 0.74
CA PHE A 35 0.27 12.01 0.20
C PHE A 35 -0.10 11.98 -1.28
N MET A 36 -1.18 12.66 -1.67
CA MET A 36 -1.53 12.88 -3.08
C MET A 36 -0.47 13.69 -3.85
N ARG A 37 0.31 14.54 -3.16
CA ARG A 37 1.39 15.33 -3.79
C ARG A 37 2.67 14.53 -3.99
N MET A 38 2.92 13.53 -3.14
CA MET A 38 4.19 12.80 -3.08
C MET A 38 4.12 11.35 -3.55
N ALA A 39 2.91 10.78 -3.68
CA ALA A 39 2.70 9.37 -4.01
C ALA A 39 1.81 9.21 -5.25
N ALA A 40 1.88 8.02 -5.86
CA ALA A 40 0.94 7.62 -6.89
C ALA A 40 -0.51 7.62 -6.37
N PRO A 41 -1.52 7.87 -7.24
CA PRO A 41 -2.93 7.97 -6.86
C PRO A 41 -3.54 6.63 -6.38
N GLY A 42 -2.86 5.51 -6.64
CA GLY A 42 -3.23 4.19 -6.17
C GLY A 42 -2.05 3.22 -6.21
N TYR A 43 -2.15 2.14 -5.44
CA TYR A 43 -1.16 1.07 -5.40
C TYR A 43 -1.88 -0.27 -5.52
N HIS A 44 -1.26 -1.20 -6.24
CA HIS A 44 -1.61 -2.61 -6.26
C HIS A 44 -0.78 -3.32 -5.19
N VAL A 45 -1.45 -4.12 -4.36
CA VAL A 45 -0.77 -4.93 -3.34
C VAL A 45 -0.98 -6.42 -3.64
N MET A 46 0.08 -7.20 -3.50
CA MET A 46 0.03 -8.65 -3.47
C MET A 46 0.55 -9.12 -2.12
N SER A 47 -0.16 -10.06 -1.51
CA SER A 47 0.29 -10.69 -0.27
C SER A 47 0.48 -12.19 -0.49
N LEU A 48 1.65 -12.68 -0.12
CA LEU A 48 2.04 -14.09 -0.23
C LEU A 48 2.34 -14.61 1.18
N ARG A 49 1.91 -15.84 1.48
CA ARG A 49 2.36 -16.53 2.71
C ARG A 49 3.67 -17.26 2.42
N ALA A 50 4.67 -17.04 3.27
CA ALA A 50 5.94 -17.77 3.24
C ALA A 50 5.99 -18.72 4.45
N GLY A 51 5.44 -19.92 4.27
CA GLY A 51 5.22 -20.85 5.38
C GLY A 51 4.07 -20.43 6.31
N PRO A 52 3.98 -21.03 7.50
CA PRO A 52 2.79 -20.90 8.36
C PRO A 52 2.68 -19.54 9.07
N THR A 53 3.81 -18.85 9.29
CA THR A 53 3.87 -17.68 10.18
C THR A 53 4.33 -16.40 9.50
N HIS A 54 4.75 -16.44 8.23
CA HIS A 54 5.23 -15.24 7.55
C HIS A 54 4.27 -14.79 6.45
N LEU A 55 4.05 -13.48 6.41
CA LEU A 55 3.32 -12.79 5.35
C LEU A 55 4.26 -11.81 4.67
N ILE A 56 4.45 -11.98 3.37
CA ILE A 56 5.17 -11.05 2.51
C ILE A 56 4.13 -10.19 1.81
N SER A 57 4.32 -8.88 1.78
CA SER A 57 3.46 -7.96 1.03
C SER A 57 4.29 -7.08 0.11
N LEU A 58 3.95 -7.10 -1.16
CA LEU A 58 4.51 -6.24 -2.20
C LEU A 58 3.49 -5.16 -2.55
N ALA A 59 3.94 -3.91 -2.70
CA ALA A 59 3.09 -2.82 -3.20
C ALA A 59 3.81 -2.10 -4.33
N MET A 60 3.08 -1.79 -5.41
CA MET A 60 3.60 -1.03 -6.54
C MET A 60 2.52 -0.13 -7.17
N PRO A 61 2.90 1.00 -7.78
CA PRO A 61 1.95 1.96 -8.36
C PRO A 61 1.34 1.52 -9.71
N GLY A 62 1.72 0.36 -10.24
CA GLY A 62 1.16 -0.24 -11.46
C GLY A 62 0.72 -1.70 -11.22
N PRO A 63 0.13 -2.37 -12.22
CA PRO A 63 -0.28 -3.76 -12.08
C PRO A 63 0.92 -4.67 -11.80
N ILE A 64 0.75 -5.62 -10.88
CA ILE A 64 1.71 -6.69 -10.60
C ILE A 64 1.58 -7.70 -11.73
N GLN A 65 2.63 -7.87 -12.54
CA GLN A 65 2.74 -8.87 -13.60
C GLN A 65 3.45 -10.12 -13.10
#